data_AF-A0A1Z8WDE3-F1
#
_entry.id   AF-A0A1Z8WDE3-F1
#
_cell.length_a   1.000
_cell.length_b   1.000
_cell.length_c   1.000
_cell.angle_alpha   90.00
_cell.angle_beta   90.00
_cell.angle_gamma   90.00
#
_symmetry.space_group_name_H-M   'P 1'
#
loop_
_entity.id
_entity.type
_entity.pdbx_description
1 polymer ?
#
loop_
_entity_poly.entity_id
_entity_poly.type
_entity_poly.pdbx_seq_one_letter_code
_entity_poly.pdbx_strand_id
1 'polypeptide(L)'
;MAKYLSFLCRIAALAGTIAFTQISLQADIKLPSVFGNHMVLQQGQKLPVWGWADPRESVAVSVAGQRKSTKADNNGYWEIRLNPISSSKTPVPFSVKGANNSIEYKDVLVGEVWLCSGQSNMEWTVSRSLNPKEEIANGKHPLIRHIKIPHHPSDKPEKDVTPVGGGWQVCTPETVANFSAVGYYFARYLKSNLDVPIGLLGSNWGGTRIEPWTPPSGFKSVPALKDTAANLKDYPKKGNNGKIQHQSALALYNGMISPLKPYGIRGALWYQGESNNGEGMLYYEKKKALINGWRDVWKNKKLPFYFVQLAPFKYGNRNPLDLAGIWQAQLSTLDIPYTGMAVTTDIGNTRDIHPKNKQEVGRRLALWALNKDYGKKEIKYSGPLFKSAKFPSLIKKGTAIVRFSHSKGLKSSNNKPLTHWEIAGEDGKFSAAQATIKGNSVVIKNDTVKKPKFVRFGYNQEAEPNLVNGEGLPASPFTTEKIK
;
A
#
# COMPACT_ATOMS: atom_id res chain seq x y z
N MET A 1 81.17 39.68 44.34
CA MET A 1 80.89 41.09 44.03
C MET A 1 81.96 41.57 43.07
N ALA A 2 81.74 42.14 41.88
CA ALA A 2 80.52 42.48 41.18
C ALA A 2 80.82 42.67 39.67
N LYS A 3 79.90 42.15 38.84
CA LYS A 3 79.42 42.58 37.51
C LYS A 3 80.41 43.14 36.46
N TYR A 4 80.50 42.44 35.33
CA TYR A 4 80.72 43.05 34.01
C TYR A 4 79.72 42.50 32.98
N LEU A 5 79.11 43.41 32.24
CA LEU A 5 78.39 43.18 30.98
C LEU A 5 79.40 42.77 29.88
N SER A 6 79.04 41.83 29.00
CA SER A 6 79.16 42.02 27.55
C SER A 6 78.55 40.84 26.77
N PHE A 7 78.23 41.17 25.53
CA PHE A 7 77.40 40.53 24.51
C PHE A 7 77.99 39.24 23.88
N LEU A 8 77.11 38.30 23.50
CA LEU A 8 77.05 37.52 22.22
C LEU A 8 77.01 35.97 22.30
N CYS A 9 75.94 35.47 21.66
CA CYS A 9 75.78 34.22 20.90
C CYS A 9 75.95 32.87 21.61
N ARG A 10 74.85 32.12 21.72
CA ARG A 10 74.66 30.86 20.96
C ARG A 10 73.22 30.34 20.99
N ILE A 11 72.87 29.82 19.82
CA ILE A 11 71.59 29.33 19.33
C ILE A 11 71.29 27.94 19.93
N ALA A 12 70.04 27.70 20.33
CA ALA A 12 69.33 26.42 20.15
C ALA A 12 67.85 26.60 20.52
N ALA A 13 67.05 27.13 19.59
CA ALA A 13 65.60 27.03 19.66
C ALA A 13 65.21 25.60 19.28
N LEU A 14 64.98 24.73 20.27
CA LEU A 14 64.38 23.42 20.06
C LEU A 14 62.86 23.59 19.95
N ALA A 15 62.40 24.10 18.81
CA ALA A 15 60.97 24.10 18.46
C ALA A 15 60.58 22.68 18.05
N GLY A 16 60.23 21.85 19.02
CA GLY A 16 59.68 20.52 18.80
C GLY A 16 58.36 20.62 18.02
N THR A 17 58.41 20.28 16.73
CA THR A 17 57.23 20.15 15.89
C THR A 17 56.50 18.87 16.30
N ILE A 18 55.57 18.97 17.25
CA ILE A 18 54.63 17.89 17.54
C ILE A 18 53.66 17.84 16.35
N ALA A 19 53.96 16.98 15.38
CA ALA A 19 53.02 16.59 14.35
C ALA A 19 51.87 15.82 15.03
N PHE A 20 50.79 16.53 15.38
CA PHE A 20 49.52 15.90 15.67
C PHE A 20 49.03 15.24 14.39
N THR A 21 49.38 13.97 14.18
CA THR A 21 48.67 13.12 13.23
C THR A 21 47.23 13.05 13.72
N GLN A 22 46.34 13.80 13.07
CA GLN A 22 44.91 13.63 13.25
C GLN A 22 44.56 12.21 12.79
N ILE A 23 44.45 11.29 13.74
CA ILE A 23 43.82 9.99 13.50
C ILE A 23 42.34 10.32 13.29
N SER A 24 41.95 10.53 12.03
CA SER A 24 40.55 10.59 11.66
C SER A 24 39.97 9.20 11.88
N LEU A 25 39.33 8.98 13.02
CA LEU A 25 38.47 7.82 13.26
C LEU A 25 37.35 7.85 12.22
N GLN A 26 37.53 7.10 11.14
CA GLN A 26 36.52 7.01 10.10
C GLN A 26 35.37 6.12 10.60
N ALA A 27 34.12 6.58 10.51
CA ALA A 27 32.96 5.82 10.94
C ALA A 27 32.64 4.69 9.95
N ASP A 28 32.09 3.59 10.48
CA ASP A 28 31.63 2.47 9.66
C ASP A 28 30.47 2.88 8.75
N ILE A 29 30.50 2.41 7.49
CA ILE A 29 29.33 2.50 6.60
C ILE A 29 28.13 1.79 7.24
N LYS A 30 26.94 2.39 7.09
CA LYS A 30 25.67 1.86 7.60
C LYS A 30 24.60 1.93 6.52
N LEU A 31 23.77 0.91 6.43
CA LEU A 31 22.56 0.92 5.59
C LEU A 31 21.32 0.91 6.49
N PRO A 32 20.17 1.39 6.00
CA PRO A 32 18.92 1.27 6.74
C PRO A 32 18.53 -0.20 6.93
N SER A 33 17.85 -0.46 8.04
CA SER A 33 17.43 -1.77 8.53
C SER A 33 16.43 -2.50 7.61
N VAL A 34 15.91 -1.84 6.57
CA VAL A 34 15.14 -2.50 5.50
C VAL A 34 16.01 -3.42 4.63
N PHE A 35 17.32 -3.18 4.58
CA PHE A 35 18.30 -4.10 3.99
C PHE A 35 18.72 -5.13 5.04
N GLY A 36 18.59 -6.41 4.69
CA GLY A 36 18.91 -7.51 5.59
C GLY A 36 19.10 -8.81 4.84
N ASN A 37 19.53 -9.85 5.55
CA ASN A 37 19.53 -11.21 5.02
C ASN A 37 18.12 -11.61 4.59
N HIS A 38 17.99 -12.57 3.67
CA HIS A 38 16.71 -13.12 3.19
C HIS A 38 15.82 -12.15 2.39
N MET A 39 16.30 -10.94 2.06
CA MET A 39 15.48 -9.94 1.40
C MET A 39 15.22 -10.24 -0.09
N VAL A 40 14.24 -9.54 -0.65
CA VAL A 40 13.94 -9.56 -2.09
C VAL A 40 14.16 -8.16 -2.66
N LEU A 41 15.10 -8.04 -3.59
CA LEU A 41 15.33 -6.82 -4.36
C LEU A 41 14.37 -6.76 -5.57
N GLN A 42 13.83 -5.58 -5.85
CA GLN A 42 12.90 -5.41 -6.97
C GLN A 42 13.60 -5.50 -8.33
N GLN A 43 13.08 -6.38 -9.19
CA GLN A 43 13.56 -6.61 -10.56
C GLN A 43 13.08 -5.53 -11.54
N GLY A 44 13.74 -5.46 -12.69
CA GLY A 44 13.23 -4.75 -13.88
C GLY A 44 13.18 -3.22 -13.77
N GLN A 45 13.75 -2.63 -12.71
CA GLN A 45 13.91 -1.18 -12.58
C GLN A 45 15.28 -0.85 -11.99
N LYS A 46 15.71 0.42 -12.12
CA LYS A 46 16.93 0.89 -11.46
C LYS A 46 16.82 0.60 -9.97
N LEU A 47 17.79 -0.14 -9.43
CA LEU A 47 17.79 -0.56 -8.03
C LEU A 47 18.54 0.46 -7.18
N PRO A 48 17.85 1.23 -6.30
CA PRO A 48 18.53 2.11 -5.37
C PRO A 48 19.11 1.32 -4.19
N VAL A 49 20.35 1.64 -3.85
CA VAL A 49 21.02 1.24 -2.62
C VAL A 49 21.55 2.52 -1.98
N TRP A 50 21.31 2.70 -0.69
CA TRP A 50 21.65 3.92 0.01
C TRP A 50 22.03 3.64 1.46
N GLY A 51 22.66 4.62 2.09
CA GLY A 51 23.08 4.52 3.47
C GLY A 51 23.77 5.79 3.96
N TRP A 52 24.54 5.59 5.02
CA TRP A 52 25.37 6.61 5.65
C TRP A 52 26.82 6.12 5.72
N ALA A 53 27.74 7.06 5.63
CA ALA A 53 29.18 6.89 5.72
C ALA A 53 29.77 8.21 6.22
N ASP A 54 31.08 8.30 6.39
CA ASP A 54 31.69 9.60 6.67
C ASP A 54 31.55 10.55 5.47
N PRO A 55 31.51 11.88 5.72
CA PRO A 55 31.46 12.86 4.64
C PRO A 55 32.57 12.63 3.61
N ARG A 56 32.17 12.56 2.33
CA ARG A 56 33.05 12.32 1.17
C ARG A 56 33.73 10.95 1.12
N GLU A 57 33.40 10.03 2.03
CA GLU A 57 33.89 8.64 2.00
C GLU A 57 33.45 7.96 0.70
N SER A 58 34.36 7.17 0.11
CA SER A 58 34.06 6.39 -1.09
C SER A 58 33.38 5.07 -0.71
N VAL A 59 32.20 4.83 -1.30
CA VAL A 59 31.40 3.63 -1.06
C VAL A 59 31.28 2.84 -2.35
N ALA A 60 31.56 1.53 -2.30
CA ALA A 60 31.40 0.61 -3.41
C ALA A 60 30.26 -0.38 -3.12
N VAL A 61 29.31 -0.51 -4.05
CA VAL A 61 28.18 -1.44 -3.96
C VAL A 61 28.35 -2.52 -5.02
N SER A 62 28.22 -3.79 -4.62
CA SER A 62 28.24 -4.96 -5.49
C SER A 62 26.96 -5.76 -5.33
N VAL A 63 26.16 -5.92 -6.39
CA VAL A 63 24.90 -6.70 -6.37
C VAL A 63 24.79 -7.51 -7.65
N ALA A 64 24.56 -8.82 -7.55
CA ALA A 64 24.31 -9.71 -8.69
C ALA A 64 25.34 -9.52 -9.83
N GLY A 65 26.63 -9.40 -9.47
CA GLY A 65 27.74 -9.19 -10.41
C GLY A 65 27.93 -7.74 -10.91
N GLN A 66 26.98 -6.83 -10.66
CA GLN A 66 27.19 -5.40 -10.93
C GLN A 66 28.00 -4.77 -9.82
N ARG A 67 28.96 -3.92 -10.17
CA ARG A 67 29.71 -3.08 -9.22
C ARG A 67 29.61 -1.62 -9.62
N LYS A 68 29.26 -0.75 -8.66
CA LYS A 68 29.29 0.71 -8.84
C LYS A 68 29.82 1.38 -7.57
N SER A 69 30.38 2.57 -7.71
CA SER A 69 30.90 3.36 -6.59
C SER A 69 30.35 4.77 -6.59
N THR A 70 30.23 5.35 -5.40
CA THR A 70 29.83 6.74 -5.18
C THR A 70 30.61 7.30 -3.99
N LYS A 71 30.41 8.59 -3.67
CA LYS A 71 30.87 9.19 -2.42
C LYS A 71 29.69 9.66 -1.60
N ALA A 72 29.82 9.58 -0.28
CA ALA A 72 28.88 10.23 0.62
C ALA A 72 28.95 11.75 0.48
N ASP A 73 27.80 12.40 0.64
CA ASP A 73 27.70 13.85 0.64
C ASP A 73 28.30 14.45 1.93
N ASN A 74 28.25 15.77 2.06
CA ASN A 74 28.80 16.46 3.24
C ASN A 74 28.07 16.11 4.55
N ASN A 75 26.88 15.50 4.47
CA ASN A 75 26.09 15.04 5.61
C ASN A 75 26.21 13.52 5.82
N GLY A 76 27.12 12.86 5.10
CA GLY A 76 27.35 11.42 5.17
C GLY A 76 26.36 10.56 4.40
N TYR A 77 25.34 11.14 3.73
CA TYR A 77 24.37 10.35 2.96
C TYR A 77 24.95 9.96 1.59
N TRP A 78 24.74 8.72 1.19
CA TRP A 78 25.05 8.25 -0.16
C TRP A 78 23.86 7.48 -0.74
N GLU A 79 23.66 7.62 -2.05
CA GLU A 79 22.73 6.80 -2.83
C GLU A 79 23.44 6.40 -4.14
N ILE A 80 23.21 5.17 -4.56
CA ILE A 80 23.60 4.70 -5.89
C ILE A 80 22.45 3.94 -6.54
N ARG A 81 22.31 4.06 -7.85
CA ARG A 81 21.31 3.34 -8.64
C ARG A 81 21.98 2.36 -9.59
N LEU A 82 21.85 1.07 -9.27
CA LEU A 82 22.31 -0.03 -10.11
C LEU A 82 21.38 -0.18 -11.33
N ASN A 83 21.89 -0.83 -12.39
CA ASN A 83 21.08 -1.11 -13.56
C ASN A 83 20.01 -2.15 -13.21
N PRO A 84 18.89 -2.21 -13.96
CA PRO A 84 17.87 -3.24 -13.76
C PRO A 84 18.47 -4.65 -13.71
N ILE A 85 18.03 -5.44 -12.73
CA ILE A 85 18.42 -6.84 -12.56
C ILE A 85 17.21 -7.70 -12.89
N SER A 86 17.43 -8.81 -13.60
CA SER A 86 16.41 -9.83 -13.87
C SER A 86 16.08 -10.62 -12.60
N SER A 87 14.88 -11.20 -12.50
CA SER A 87 14.54 -12.07 -11.37
C SER A 87 15.55 -13.22 -11.21
N SER A 88 15.86 -13.55 -9.96
CA SER A 88 16.69 -14.70 -9.59
C SER A 88 16.03 -15.46 -8.45
N LYS A 89 15.73 -16.74 -8.69
CA LYS A 89 15.21 -17.67 -7.68
C LYS A 89 16.30 -18.22 -6.74
N THR A 90 17.56 -18.11 -7.16
CA THR A 90 18.73 -18.46 -6.35
C THR A 90 19.33 -17.19 -5.74
N PRO A 91 19.96 -17.28 -4.55
CA PRO A 91 20.63 -16.14 -3.94
C PRO A 91 21.64 -15.47 -4.87
N VAL A 92 21.63 -14.14 -4.90
CA VAL A 92 22.64 -13.32 -5.57
C VAL A 92 23.56 -12.68 -4.52
N PRO A 93 24.86 -12.47 -4.83
CA PRO A 93 25.74 -11.76 -3.91
C PRO A 93 25.30 -10.30 -3.77
N PHE A 94 25.32 -9.80 -2.54
CA PHE A 94 25.18 -8.37 -2.25
C PHE A 94 26.13 -7.96 -1.13
N SER A 95 27.03 -7.04 -1.46
CA SER A 95 27.90 -6.38 -0.48
C SER A 95 28.03 -4.88 -0.72
N VAL A 96 28.30 -4.15 0.36
CA VAL A 96 28.69 -2.75 0.34
C VAL A 96 30.01 -2.62 1.09
N LYS A 97 30.98 -1.95 0.47
CA LYS A 97 32.32 -1.73 1.03
C LYS A 97 32.57 -0.24 1.20
N GLY A 98 32.87 0.16 2.42
CA GLY A 98 33.39 1.47 2.78
C GLY A 98 34.91 1.46 2.89
N ALA A 99 35.46 2.52 3.49
CA ALA A 99 36.88 2.62 3.78
C ALA A 99 37.31 1.63 4.88
N ASN A 100 36.50 1.52 5.94
CA ASN A 100 36.88 0.77 7.16
C ASN A 100 36.19 -0.58 7.32
N ASN A 101 35.00 -0.75 6.76
CA ASN A 101 34.21 -1.96 6.91
C ASN A 101 33.53 -2.39 5.60
N SER A 102 33.04 -3.62 5.61
CA SER A 102 32.24 -4.19 4.53
C SER A 102 31.01 -4.86 5.14
N ILE A 103 29.85 -4.61 4.54
CA ILE A 103 28.58 -5.26 4.88
C ILE A 103 28.27 -6.26 3.78
N GLU A 104 27.93 -7.48 4.16
CA GLU A 104 27.49 -8.54 3.25
C GLU A 104 26.11 -9.05 3.68
N TYR A 105 25.21 -9.22 2.70
CA TYR A 105 23.88 -9.77 2.92
C TYR A 105 23.77 -11.16 2.27
N LYS A 106 23.25 -12.11 3.04
CA LYS A 106 23.08 -13.52 2.65
C LYS A 106 21.63 -13.81 2.22
N ASP A 107 21.47 -14.79 1.34
CA ASP A 107 20.16 -15.24 0.82
C ASP A 107 19.32 -14.09 0.22
N VAL A 108 19.96 -13.25 -0.61
CA VAL A 108 19.29 -12.14 -1.30
C VAL A 108 18.69 -12.64 -2.60
N LEU A 109 17.38 -12.49 -2.78
CA LEU A 109 16.68 -12.83 -4.02
C LEU A 109 16.37 -11.58 -4.85
N VAL A 110 16.07 -11.77 -6.13
CA VAL A 110 15.62 -10.69 -7.02
C VAL A 110 14.26 -11.08 -7.60
N GLY A 111 13.25 -10.22 -7.45
CA GLY A 111 11.88 -10.54 -7.83
C GLY A 111 10.95 -9.35 -7.72
N GLU A 112 9.71 -9.57 -7.31
CA GLU A 112 8.69 -8.52 -7.20
C GLU A 112 8.46 -8.12 -5.74
N VAL A 113 8.52 -6.83 -5.44
CA VAL A 113 8.39 -6.27 -4.09
C VAL A 113 7.13 -5.42 -4.02
N TRP A 114 6.25 -5.74 -3.06
CA TRP A 114 4.98 -5.05 -2.87
C TRP A 114 4.88 -4.47 -1.46
N LEU A 115 4.44 -3.21 -1.37
CA LEU A 115 4.15 -2.55 -0.10
C LEU A 115 2.74 -2.90 0.38
N CYS A 116 2.62 -3.57 1.51
CA CYS A 116 1.36 -4.01 2.12
C CYS A 116 0.97 -3.07 3.26
N SER A 117 0.03 -2.15 3.00
CA SER A 117 -0.31 -1.07 3.92
C SER A 117 -1.82 -0.84 4.12
N GLY A 118 -2.14 0.00 5.10
CA GLY A 118 -3.49 0.26 5.56
C GLY A 118 -3.65 -0.11 7.04
N GLN A 119 -4.84 -0.57 7.40
CA GLN A 119 -5.22 -0.81 8.79
C GLN A 119 -5.36 -2.29 9.13
N SER A 120 -6.21 -2.62 10.10
CA SER A 120 -6.33 -3.92 10.76
C SER A 120 -6.62 -5.06 9.79
N ASN A 121 -7.35 -4.81 8.70
CA ASN A 121 -7.62 -5.82 7.68
C ASN A 121 -6.40 -6.13 6.78
N MET A 122 -5.47 -5.19 6.59
CA MET A 122 -4.15 -5.46 5.99
C MET A 122 -3.21 -6.12 7.00
N GLU A 123 -3.25 -5.67 8.25
CA GLU A 123 -2.44 -6.21 9.34
C GLU A 123 -2.85 -7.62 9.78
N TRP A 124 -4.08 -8.02 9.45
CA TRP A 124 -4.63 -9.33 9.78
C TRP A 124 -3.69 -10.45 9.37
N THR A 125 -3.42 -11.37 10.29
CA THR A 125 -2.40 -12.40 10.11
C THR A 125 -2.97 -13.69 9.52
N VAL A 126 -2.12 -14.52 8.92
CA VAL A 126 -2.52 -15.85 8.40
C VAL A 126 -3.14 -16.70 9.50
N SER A 127 -2.57 -16.68 10.72
CA SER A 127 -3.10 -17.40 11.88
C SER A 127 -4.53 -17.03 12.28
N ARG A 128 -5.01 -15.86 11.84
CA ARG A 128 -6.37 -15.36 12.12
C ARG A 128 -7.30 -15.47 10.91
N SER A 129 -6.79 -15.88 9.75
CA SER A 129 -7.58 -16.04 8.51
C SER A 129 -8.35 -17.37 8.48
N LEU A 130 -9.08 -17.65 7.40
CA LEU A 130 -9.73 -18.96 7.22
C LEU A 130 -8.70 -20.08 7.08
N ASN A 131 -9.04 -21.26 7.62
CA ASN A 131 -8.23 -22.49 7.56
C ASN A 131 -6.76 -22.30 8.00
N PRO A 132 -6.50 -21.62 9.14
CA PRO A 132 -5.15 -21.19 9.48
C PRO A 132 -4.20 -22.37 9.74
N LYS A 133 -4.71 -23.52 10.22
CA LYS A 133 -3.89 -24.71 10.47
C LYS A 133 -3.32 -25.26 9.17
N GLU A 134 -4.17 -25.42 8.16
CA GLU A 134 -3.81 -25.91 6.84
C GLU A 134 -2.89 -24.92 6.12
N GLU A 135 -3.19 -23.62 6.22
CA GLU A 135 -2.42 -22.55 5.59
C GLU A 135 -1.00 -22.43 6.19
N ILE A 136 -0.86 -22.63 7.51
CA ILE A 136 0.43 -22.64 8.20
C ILE A 136 1.23 -23.90 7.85
N ALA A 137 0.62 -25.09 7.94
CA ALA A 137 1.29 -26.36 7.63
C ALA A 137 1.83 -26.40 6.20
N ASN A 138 1.09 -25.79 5.26
CA ASN A 138 1.46 -25.70 3.85
C ASN A 138 2.31 -24.46 3.50
N GLY A 139 2.65 -23.61 4.46
CA GLY A 139 3.39 -22.35 4.26
C GLY A 139 4.86 -22.50 3.89
N LYS A 140 5.21 -23.52 3.11
CA LYS A 140 6.57 -23.85 2.64
C LYS A 140 6.87 -23.15 1.32
N HIS A 141 6.96 -21.83 1.36
CA HIS A 141 7.12 -20.99 0.17
C HIS A 141 8.40 -20.14 0.24
N PRO A 142 9.61 -20.72 0.11
CA PRO A 142 10.87 -20.00 0.33
C PRO A 142 11.13 -18.86 -0.66
N LEU A 143 10.36 -18.76 -1.75
CA LEU A 143 10.42 -17.62 -2.68
C LEU A 143 9.50 -16.46 -2.25
N ILE A 144 8.74 -16.59 -1.17
CA ILE A 144 7.96 -15.51 -0.57
C ILE A 144 8.67 -15.05 0.69
N ARG A 145 8.97 -13.76 0.77
CA ARG A 145 9.65 -13.12 1.91
C ARG A 145 8.81 -11.97 2.45
N HIS A 146 8.79 -11.79 3.75
CA HIS A 146 8.04 -10.72 4.40
C HIS A 146 8.91 -10.00 5.42
N ILE A 147 8.81 -8.68 5.47
CA ILE A 147 9.43 -7.84 6.49
C ILE A 147 8.31 -6.99 7.12
N LYS A 148 8.24 -6.98 8.45
CA LYS A 148 7.20 -6.23 9.19
C LYS A 148 7.82 -4.97 9.81
N ILE A 149 7.26 -3.82 9.46
CA ILE A 149 7.61 -2.54 10.07
C ILE A 149 6.82 -2.37 11.37
N PRO A 150 7.46 -1.95 12.48
CA PRO A 150 6.78 -1.75 13.74
C PRO A 150 5.83 -0.56 13.68
N HIS A 151 4.88 -0.53 14.62
CA HIS A 151 4.03 0.63 14.88
C HIS A 151 4.89 1.77 15.42
N HIS A 152 5.21 2.73 14.56
CA HIS A 152 6.16 3.79 14.87
C HIS A 152 5.66 5.14 14.34
N PRO A 153 4.86 5.90 15.11
CA PRO A 153 4.51 7.26 14.75
C PRO A 153 5.69 8.19 15.04
N SER A 154 6.03 9.09 14.10
CA SER A 154 7.12 10.06 14.29
C SER A 154 6.70 11.48 13.90
N ASP A 155 7.28 12.47 14.57
CA ASP A 155 7.04 13.90 14.31
C ASP A 155 7.71 14.37 13.02
N LYS A 156 8.79 13.71 12.61
CA LYS A 156 9.56 14.03 11.41
C LYS A 156 9.80 12.78 10.54
N PRO A 157 10.02 12.95 9.23
CA PRO A 157 10.34 11.82 8.37
C PRO A 157 11.59 11.08 8.87
N GLU A 158 11.42 9.82 9.26
CA GLU A 158 12.50 8.97 9.70
C GLU A 158 13.33 8.49 8.50
N LYS A 159 14.61 8.25 8.78
CA LYS A 159 15.61 7.76 7.82
C LYS A 159 15.80 6.25 7.89
N ASP A 160 15.50 5.65 9.04
CA ASP A 160 15.55 4.21 9.27
C ASP A 160 14.45 3.80 10.26
N VAL A 161 14.06 2.54 10.23
CA VAL A 161 13.17 1.91 11.21
C VAL A 161 13.55 0.45 11.38
N THR A 162 13.81 0.03 12.61
CA THR A 162 14.17 -1.37 12.90
C THR A 162 12.94 -2.27 12.73
N PRO A 163 12.96 -3.26 11.82
CA PRO A 163 11.83 -4.15 11.59
C PRO A 163 11.56 -5.08 12.78
N VAL A 164 10.30 -5.50 12.91
CA VAL A 164 9.91 -6.55 13.85
C VAL A 164 10.57 -7.88 13.42
N GLY A 165 11.03 -8.66 14.40
CA GLY A 165 11.56 -10.01 14.14
C GLY A 165 12.92 -10.04 13.43
N GLY A 166 13.66 -8.93 13.43
CA GLY A 166 15.04 -8.88 12.93
C GLY A 166 15.20 -8.70 11.42
N GLY A 167 14.12 -8.40 10.68
CA GLY A 167 14.18 -8.08 9.25
C GLY A 167 13.30 -8.96 8.37
N TRP A 168 13.84 -9.38 7.24
CA TRP A 168 13.13 -10.22 6.27
C TRP A 168 13.05 -11.67 6.76
N GLN A 169 11.86 -12.24 6.68
CA GLN A 169 11.56 -13.61 7.06
C GLN A 169 11.22 -14.45 5.83
N VAL A 170 11.80 -15.65 5.77
CA VAL A 170 11.44 -16.69 4.81
C VAL A 170 10.03 -17.19 5.12
N CYS A 171 9.16 -17.38 4.13
CA CYS A 171 7.88 -18.05 4.38
C CYS A 171 8.11 -19.55 4.65
N THR A 172 7.98 -19.92 5.91
CA THR A 172 8.01 -21.30 6.42
C THR A 172 6.80 -21.51 7.34
N PRO A 173 6.46 -22.75 7.72
CA PRO A 173 5.43 -23.01 8.71
C PRO A 173 5.64 -22.27 10.05
N GLU A 174 6.88 -21.97 10.42
CA GLU A 174 7.23 -21.27 11.67
C GLU A 174 6.96 -19.76 11.61
N THR A 175 7.02 -19.15 10.43
CA THR A 175 6.94 -17.69 10.25
C THR A 175 5.62 -17.22 9.64
N VAL A 176 5.03 -18.02 8.74
CA VAL A 176 3.88 -17.62 7.91
C VAL A 176 2.67 -17.21 8.74
N ALA A 177 2.51 -17.80 9.93
CA ALA A 177 1.44 -17.49 10.87
C ALA A 177 1.32 -15.99 11.17
N ASN A 178 2.44 -15.26 11.15
CA ASN A 178 2.54 -13.84 11.51
C ASN A 178 2.57 -12.90 10.30
N PHE A 179 2.55 -13.42 9.07
CA PHE A 179 2.55 -12.59 7.86
C PHE A 179 1.19 -11.90 7.70
N SER A 180 1.19 -10.71 7.08
CA SER A 180 -0.05 -10.13 6.57
C SER A 180 -0.75 -11.15 5.67
N ALA A 181 -1.96 -11.59 6.03
CA ALA A 181 -2.71 -12.60 5.31
C ALA A 181 -3.00 -12.15 3.88
N VAL A 182 -3.44 -10.90 3.71
CA VAL A 182 -3.73 -10.34 2.38
C VAL A 182 -2.46 -10.31 1.53
N GLY A 183 -1.35 -9.85 2.09
CA GLY A 183 -0.05 -9.85 1.40
C GLY A 183 0.42 -11.26 1.04
N TYR A 184 0.32 -12.22 1.97
CA TYR A 184 0.70 -13.61 1.76
C TYR A 184 -0.11 -14.27 0.65
N TYR A 185 -1.44 -14.18 0.68
CA TYR A 185 -2.29 -14.80 -0.33
C TYR A 185 -2.15 -14.13 -1.71
N PHE A 186 -1.92 -12.81 -1.73
CA PHE A 186 -1.51 -12.09 -2.94
C PHE A 186 -0.20 -12.65 -3.50
N ALA A 187 0.84 -12.75 -2.67
CA ALA A 187 2.16 -13.26 -3.08
C ALA A 187 2.09 -14.69 -3.57
N ARG A 188 1.31 -15.55 -2.90
CA ARG A 188 1.17 -16.96 -3.27
C ARG A 188 0.53 -17.13 -4.64
N TYR A 189 -0.54 -16.39 -4.91
CA TYR A 189 -1.20 -16.40 -6.22
C TYR A 189 -0.34 -15.74 -7.31
N LEU A 190 0.38 -14.66 -6.98
CA LEU A 190 1.28 -14.01 -7.93
C LEU A 190 2.46 -14.93 -8.29
N LYS A 191 3.10 -15.53 -7.30
CA LYS A 191 4.23 -16.47 -7.47
C LYS A 191 3.82 -17.69 -8.29
N SER A 192 2.62 -18.24 -8.10
CA SER A 192 2.16 -19.40 -8.89
C SER A 192 1.99 -19.10 -10.37
N ASN A 193 1.81 -17.82 -10.74
CA ASN A 193 1.55 -17.39 -12.12
C ASN A 193 2.77 -16.76 -12.80
N LEU A 194 3.73 -16.23 -12.04
CA LEU A 194 4.94 -15.59 -12.54
C LEU A 194 6.20 -16.43 -12.35
N ASP A 195 6.20 -17.34 -11.38
CA ASP A 195 7.35 -18.11 -10.94
C ASP A 195 8.61 -17.27 -10.62
N VAL A 196 8.41 -16.15 -9.94
CA VAL A 196 9.48 -15.27 -9.43
C VAL A 196 9.39 -15.11 -7.91
N PRO A 197 10.48 -14.73 -7.21
CA PRO A 197 10.42 -14.37 -5.80
C PRO A 197 9.49 -13.17 -5.55
N ILE A 198 8.77 -13.18 -4.43
CA ILE A 198 7.89 -12.10 -4.01
C ILE A 198 8.31 -11.60 -2.62
N GLY A 199 8.66 -10.32 -2.53
CA GLY A 199 8.91 -9.61 -1.28
C GLY A 199 7.68 -8.81 -0.84
N LEU A 200 7.35 -8.88 0.45
CA LEU A 200 6.24 -8.16 1.07
C LEU A 200 6.79 -7.20 2.13
N LEU A 201 6.70 -5.89 1.87
CA LEU A 201 6.99 -4.84 2.83
C LEU A 201 5.72 -4.55 3.65
N GLY A 202 5.59 -5.12 4.84
CA GLY A 202 4.43 -4.95 5.71
C GLY A 202 4.52 -3.67 6.54
N SER A 203 3.81 -2.61 6.14
CA SER A 203 3.71 -1.35 6.89
C SER A 203 2.24 -0.99 7.09
N ASN A 204 1.64 -1.53 8.16
CA ASN A 204 0.19 -1.48 8.41
C ASN A 204 -0.08 -1.42 9.92
N TRP A 205 -1.19 -0.76 10.30
CA TRP A 205 -1.58 -0.59 11.71
C TRP A 205 -3.10 -0.43 11.86
N GLY A 206 -3.71 -1.35 12.59
CA GLY A 206 -5.09 -1.36 13.05
C GLY A 206 -5.67 -0.01 13.52
N GLY A 207 -6.91 0.27 13.08
CA GLY A 207 -7.68 1.43 13.54
C GLY A 207 -7.25 2.78 12.95
N THR A 208 -6.23 2.82 12.09
CA THR A 208 -5.72 4.08 11.54
C THR A 208 -6.60 4.65 10.42
N ARG A 209 -6.75 5.97 10.42
CA ARG A 209 -7.31 6.72 9.28
C ARG A 209 -6.29 6.82 8.13
N ILE A 210 -6.65 7.37 6.99
CA ILE A 210 -5.77 7.53 5.81
C ILE A 210 -4.78 8.71 5.91
N GLU A 211 -5.13 9.75 6.66
CA GLU A 211 -4.39 11.00 6.80
C GLU A 211 -2.96 10.80 7.36
N PRO A 212 -2.74 9.96 8.39
CA PRO A 212 -1.39 9.72 8.92
C PRO A 212 -0.42 9.12 7.91
N TRP A 213 -0.91 8.36 6.94
CA TRP A 213 -0.12 7.66 5.92
C TRP A 213 0.21 8.55 4.71
N THR A 214 -0.40 9.73 4.63
CA THR A 214 -0.31 10.61 3.48
C THR A 214 0.86 11.57 3.63
N PRO A 215 1.80 11.64 2.68
CA PRO A 215 2.93 12.56 2.75
C PRO A 215 2.50 14.01 2.47
N PRO A 216 3.35 15.01 2.79
CA PRO A 216 3.06 16.42 2.54
C PRO A 216 2.69 16.72 1.07
N SER A 217 3.38 16.12 0.10
CA SER A 217 3.09 16.31 -1.32
C SER A 217 1.72 15.77 -1.73
N GLY A 218 1.21 14.75 -1.03
CA GLY A 218 -0.13 14.22 -1.22
C GLY A 218 -1.21 15.25 -0.90
N PHE A 219 -1.19 15.81 0.31
CA PHE A 219 -2.15 16.85 0.73
C PHE A 219 -2.10 18.08 -0.17
N LYS A 220 -0.90 18.53 -0.54
CA LYS A 220 -0.72 19.68 -1.44
C LYS A 220 -1.24 19.44 -2.86
N SER A 221 -1.37 18.19 -3.29
CA SER A 221 -1.81 17.83 -4.65
C SER A 221 -3.33 17.84 -4.84
N VAL A 222 -4.12 18.00 -3.77
CA VAL A 222 -5.58 17.86 -3.82
C VAL A 222 -6.27 19.13 -3.28
N PRO A 223 -6.96 19.92 -4.12
CA PRO A 223 -7.59 21.17 -3.70
C PRO A 223 -8.58 21.03 -2.54
N ALA A 224 -9.31 19.91 -2.46
CA ALA A 224 -10.26 19.64 -1.38
C ALA A 224 -9.60 19.49 0.00
N LEU A 225 -8.27 19.30 0.06
CA LEU A 225 -7.50 19.14 1.30
C LEU A 225 -6.63 20.37 1.61
N LYS A 226 -6.92 21.53 0.99
CA LYS A 226 -6.14 22.76 1.13
C LYS A 226 -5.94 23.19 2.59
N ASP A 227 -6.93 22.98 3.45
CA ASP A 227 -6.84 23.41 4.86
C ASP A 227 -5.83 22.56 5.63
N THR A 228 -5.80 21.24 5.39
CA THR A 228 -4.72 20.39 5.93
C THR A 228 -3.38 20.77 5.32
N ALA A 229 -3.33 21.03 4.01
CA ALA A 229 -2.10 21.39 3.31
C ALA A 229 -1.47 22.70 3.81
N ALA A 230 -2.30 23.71 4.15
CA ALA A 230 -1.87 24.99 4.67
C ALA A 230 -1.28 24.87 6.10
N ASN A 231 -1.74 23.89 6.87
CA ASN A 231 -1.37 23.70 8.28
C ASN A 231 -0.40 22.52 8.51
N LEU A 232 0.29 22.03 7.47
CA LEU A 232 1.20 20.88 7.58
C LEU A 232 2.32 21.06 8.61
N LYS A 233 2.75 22.31 8.86
CA LYS A 233 3.75 22.64 9.90
C LYS A 233 3.29 22.29 11.32
N ASP A 234 1.98 22.22 11.53
CA ASP A 234 1.38 21.96 12.84
C ASP A 234 1.05 20.47 13.03
N TYR A 235 1.47 19.62 12.09
CA TYR A 235 1.31 18.16 12.11
C TYR A 235 2.67 17.46 12.12
N PRO A 236 2.78 16.28 12.76
CA PRO A 236 1.75 15.61 13.55
C PRO A 236 1.40 16.29 14.87
N LYS A 237 0.15 16.16 15.32
CA LYS A 237 -0.29 16.57 16.65
C LYS A 237 0.24 15.60 17.71
N LYS A 238 0.49 16.14 18.90
CA LYS A 238 0.79 15.36 20.11
C LYS A 238 -0.49 15.19 20.94
N GLY A 239 -0.64 14.03 21.58
CA GLY A 239 -1.69 13.79 22.56
C GLY A 239 -1.35 14.43 23.92
N ASN A 240 -2.27 14.33 24.87
CA ASN A 240 -2.11 14.90 26.22
C ASN A 240 -0.90 14.34 26.98
N ASN A 241 -0.41 13.16 26.61
CA ASN A 241 0.79 12.53 27.17
C ASN A 241 2.09 12.94 26.46
N GLY A 242 2.06 13.96 25.60
CA GLY A 242 3.20 14.45 24.83
C GLY A 242 3.64 13.54 23.67
N LYS A 243 3.08 12.33 23.52
CA LYS A 243 3.42 11.41 22.44
C LYS A 243 2.74 11.80 21.14
N ILE A 244 3.35 11.45 20.02
CA ILE A 244 2.77 11.68 18.70
C ILE A 244 1.47 10.88 18.55
N GLN A 245 0.40 11.58 18.19
CA GLN A 245 -0.88 10.96 17.93
C GLN A 245 -0.80 10.24 16.58
N HIS A 246 -0.83 8.92 16.60
CA HIS A 246 -0.74 8.09 15.39
C HIS A 246 -1.88 8.32 14.37
N GLN A 247 -2.99 8.92 14.80
CA GLN A 247 -4.12 9.33 13.93
C GLN A 247 -3.92 10.71 13.29
N SER A 248 -2.87 11.44 13.68
CA SER A 248 -2.59 12.75 13.13
C SER A 248 -1.95 12.65 11.74
N ALA A 249 -2.25 13.62 10.87
CA ALA A 249 -1.63 13.69 9.55
C ALA A 249 -0.10 13.61 9.65
N LEU A 250 0.53 12.99 8.64
CA LEU A 250 1.97 12.74 8.55
C LEU A 250 2.55 11.71 9.54
N ALA A 251 1.91 11.41 10.68
CA ALA A 251 2.52 10.65 11.77
C ALA A 251 3.08 9.29 11.34
N LEU A 252 2.32 8.54 10.54
CA LEU A 252 2.69 7.18 10.10
C LEU A 252 3.47 7.20 8.79
N TYR A 253 3.25 8.19 7.92
CA TYR A 253 4.14 8.43 6.80
C TYR A 253 5.56 8.65 7.31
N ASN A 254 5.72 9.52 8.31
CA ASN A 254 6.99 9.90 8.89
C ASN A 254 7.75 8.70 9.45
N GLY A 255 7.13 7.90 10.31
CA GLY A 255 7.85 6.82 11.00
C GLY A 255 7.74 5.43 10.35
N MET A 256 6.78 5.19 9.44
CA MET A 256 6.55 3.84 8.88
C MET A 256 6.66 3.75 7.35
N ILE A 257 6.67 4.86 6.62
CA ILE A 257 6.75 4.88 5.14
C ILE A 257 8.02 5.59 4.65
N SER A 258 8.34 6.76 5.21
CA SER A 258 9.57 7.51 4.91
C SER A 258 10.86 6.70 5.05
N PRO A 259 11.06 5.86 6.09
CA PRO A 259 12.28 5.06 6.19
C PRO A 259 12.38 3.95 5.14
N LEU A 260 11.29 3.64 4.41
CA LEU A 260 11.29 2.63 3.36
C LEU A 260 11.65 3.19 1.99
N LYS A 261 11.52 4.50 1.76
CA LYS A 261 11.97 5.08 0.49
C LYS A 261 13.50 5.26 0.51
N PRO A 262 14.17 5.10 -0.63
CA PRO A 262 13.62 4.78 -1.95
C PRO A 262 13.59 3.28 -2.30
N TYR A 263 13.41 2.33 -1.35
CA TYR A 263 13.41 0.88 -1.66
C TYR A 263 12.56 0.57 -2.88
N GLY A 264 13.13 -0.20 -3.81
CA GLY A 264 12.46 -0.54 -5.05
C GLY A 264 11.19 -1.35 -4.76
N ILE A 265 10.04 -0.86 -5.22
CA ILE A 265 8.77 -1.57 -5.17
C ILE A 265 8.14 -1.62 -6.56
N ARG A 266 7.41 -2.70 -6.85
CA ARG A 266 6.54 -2.80 -8.02
C ARG A 266 5.29 -1.97 -7.84
N GLY A 267 4.69 -1.98 -6.65
CA GLY A 267 3.40 -1.35 -6.37
C GLY A 267 3.01 -1.45 -4.90
N ALA A 268 1.82 -0.92 -4.58
CA ALA A 268 1.26 -0.93 -3.24
C ALA A 268 -0.08 -1.66 -3.18
N LEU A 269 -0.30 -2.39 -2.09
CA LEU A 269 -1.57 -2.97 -1.66
C LEU A 269 -2.10 -2.16 -0.47
N TRP A 270 -3.36 -1.74 -0.54
CA TRP A 270 -3.98 -0.87 0.45
C TRP A 270 -5.33 -1.40 0.92
N TYR A 271 -5.43 -1.74 2.21
CA TYR A 271 -6.70 -2.14 2.81
C TYR A 271 -7.00 -1.28 4.03
N GLN A 272 -7.79 -0.24 3.79
CA GLN A 272 -8.20 0.75 4.78
C GLN A 272 -9.44 1.48 4.30
N GLY A 273 -10.19 2.01 5.26
CA GLY A 273 -11.29 2.95 5.06
C GLY A 273 -12.29 2.91 6.22
N GLU A 274 -12.29 1.84 7.02
CA GLU A 274 -13.23 1.63 8.11
C GLU A 274 -13.15 2.77 9.14
N SER A 275 -11.94 3.25 9.46
CA SER A 275 -11.75 4.39 10.35
C SER A 275 -12.12 5.74 9.74
N ASN A 276 -12.30 5.81 8.41
CA ASN A 276 -12.82 6.97 7.69
C ASN A 276 -14.32 6.82 7.34
N ASN A 277 -14.99 5.78 7.83
CA ASN A 277 -16.41 5.58 7.56
C ASN A 277 -17.25 6.79 8.00
N GLY A 278 -18.19 7.22 7.14
CA GLY A 278 -18.97 8.45 7.28
C GLY A 278 -18.44 9.65 6.50
N GLU A 279 -17.24 9.57 5.89
CA GLU A 279 -16.69 10.69 5.11
C GLU A 279 -17.18 10.77 3.66
N GLY A 280 -17.85 9.74 3.14
CA GLY A 280 -18.34 9.72 1.76
C GLY A 280 -17.25 10.06 0.74
N MET A 281 -17.54 10.99 -0.17
CA MET A 281 -16.63 11.38 -1.26
C MET A 281 -15.39 12.16 -0.80
N LEU A 282 -15.35 12.69 0.45
CA LEU A 282 -14.10 13.23 1.00
C LEU A 282 -13.02 12.14 1.09
N TYR A 283 -13.41 10.88 1.29
CA TYR A 283 -12.46 9.77 1.27
C TYR A 283 -11.80 9.58 -0.10
N TYR A 284 -12.51 9.86 -1.21
CA TYR A 284 -11.94 9.83 -2.56
C TYR A 284 -10.87 10.91 -2.74
N GLU A 285 -11.12 12.11 -2.21
CA GLU A 285 -10.12 13.20 -2.19
C GLU A 285 -8.86 12.79 -1.41
N LYS A 286 -9.02 12.14 -0.26
CA LYS A 286 -7.90 11.60 0.52
C LYS A 286 -7.17 10.46 -0.18
N LYS A 287 -7.88 9.60 -0.91
CA LYS A 287 -7.26 8.56 -1.75
C LYS A 287 -6.42 9.16 -2.87
N LYS A 288 -6.87 10.23 -3.53
CA LYS A 288 -6.06 10.99 -4.49
C LYS A 288 -4.77 11.49 -3.83
N ALA A 289 -4.86 12.08 -2.64
CA ALA A 289 -3.71 12.59 -1.91
C ALA A 289 -2.71 11.49 -1.55
N LEU A 290 -3.19 10.37 -0.98
CA LEU A 290 -2.34 9.23 -0.65
C LEU A 290 -1.60 8.69 -1.88
N ILE A 291 -2.35 8.41 -2.96
CA ILE A 291 -1.80 7.79 -4.18
C ILE A 291 -0.81 8.73 -4.86
N ASN A 292 -1.17 10.00 -5.05
CA ASN A 292 -0.29 10.99 -5.67
C ASN A 292 0.96 11.23 -4.82
N GLY A 293 0.79 11.32 -3.50
CA GLY A 293 1.88 11.48 -2.55
C GLY A 293 2.86 10.32 -2.60
N TRP A 294 2.38 9.08 -2.61
CA TRP A 294 3.24 7.89 -2.68
C TRP A 294 3.96 7.79 -4.03
N ARG A 295 3.26 8.06 -5.13
CA ARG A 295 3.87 8.18 -6.46
C ARG A 295 4.97 9.22 -6.52
N ASP A 296 4.79 10.32 -5.81
CA ASP A 296 5.76 11.40 -5.73
C ASP A 296 7.01 11.01 -4.93
N VAL A 297 6.84 10.47 -3.70
CA VAL A 297 7.99 10.12 -2.86
C VAL A 297 8.79 8.92 -3.38
N TRP A 298 8.16 7.99 -4.11
CA TRP A 298 8.84 6.94 -4.86
C TRP A 298 9.33 7.37 -6.25
N LYS A 299 9.05 8.60 -6.67
CA LYS A 299 9.37 9.14 -8.00
C LYS A 299 8.88 8.23 -9.15
N ASN A 300 7.70 7.64 -8.97
CA ASN A 300 7.05 6.78 -9.95
C ASN A 300 5.59 7.22 -10.14
N LYS A 301 5.33 8.08 -11.13
CA LYS A 301 3.96 8.58 -11.43
C LYS A 301 3.00 7.49 -11.91
N LYS A 302 3.50 6.31 -12.28
CA LYS A 302 2.72 5.16 -12.72
C LYS A 302 2.72 4.02 -11.71
N LEU A 303 3.14 4.26 -10.45
CA LEU A 303 3.18 3.23 -9.41
C LEU A 303 1.78 2.58 -9.29
N PRO A 304 1.66 1.26 -9.57
CA PRO A 304 0.45 0.48 -9.34
C PRO A 304 -0.01 0.61 -7.89
N PHE A 305 -1.29 0.88 -7.72
CA PHE A 305 -1.89 1.03 -6.41
C PHE A 305 -3.21 0.24 -6.35
N TYR A 306 -3.16 -0.92 -5.73
CA TYR A 306 -4.31 -1.81 -5.62
C TYR A 306 -4.89 -1.75 -4.22
N PHE A 307 -6.22 -1.63 -4.14
CA PHE A 307 -6.91 -1.44 -2.88
C PHE A 307 -8.13 -2.34 -2.75
N VAL A 308 -8.65 -2.43 -1.53
CA VAL A 308 -9.77 -3.31 -1.20
C VAL A 308 -11.00 -2.45 -0.90
N GLN A 309 -12.11 -2.70 -1.60
CA GLN A 309 -13.40 -2.15 -1.24
C GLN A 309 -13.86 -2.82 0.05
N LEU A 310 -14.32 -2.04 1.03
CA LEU A 310 -14.59 -2.56 2.38
C LEU A 310 -15.66 -3.65 2.37
N ALA A 311 -15.59 -4.57 3.32
CA ALA A 311 -16.61 -5.58 3.50
C ALA A 311 -17.84 -4.99 4.22
N PRO A 312 -19.04 -5.52 3.98
CA PRO A 312 -20.25 -5.20 4.73
C PRO A 312 -20.05 -5.45 6.23
N PHE A 313 -20.44 -4.49 7.05
CA PHE A 313 -20.39 -4.55 8.50
C PHE A 313 -21.42 -3.61 9.13
N LYS A 314 -22.10 -4.06 10.18
CA LYS A 314 -23.09 -3.25 10.90
C LYS A 314 -22.40 -2.35 11.92
N TYR A 315 -22.32 -1.05 11.64
CA TYR A 315 -21.68 -0.06 12.52
C TYR A 315 -22.63 0.46 13.63
N GLY A 316 -23.29 -0.45 14.35
CA GLY A 316 -24.22 -0.10 15.45
C GLY A 316 -25.31 0.88 15.00
N ASN A 317 -25.45 2.00 15.72
CA ASN A 317 -26.48 3.02 15.48
C ASN A 317 -26.06 4.09 14.45
N ARG A 318 -24.95 3.91 13.72
CA ARG A 318 -24.56 4.84 12.64
C ARG A 318 -25.54 4.77 11.47
N ASN A 319 -25.51 5.80 10.64
CA ASN A 319 -26.30 5.82 9.41
C ASN A 319 -25.90 4.63 8.52
N PRO A 320 -26.83 3.73 8.17
CA PRO A 320 -26.52 2.53 7.39
C PRO A 320 -26.03 2.83 5.97
N LEU A 321 -26.10 4.08 5.51
CA LEU A 321 -25.61 4.51 4.20
C LEU A 321 -24.16 5.01 4.22
N ASP A 322 -23.56 5.22 5.39
CA ASP A 322 -22.21 5.78 5.53
C ASP A 322 -21.16 4.92 4.81
N LEU A 323 -21.24 3.59 5.01
CA LEU A 323 -20.32 2.64 4.38
C LEU A 323 -20.49 2.63 2.85
N ALA A 324 -21.72 2.77 2.37
CA ALA A 324 -21.99 2.84 0.94
C ALA A 324 -21.41 4.10 0.29
N GLY A 325 -21.33 5.22 1.03
CA GLY A 325 -20.58 6.41 0.63
C GLY A 325 -19.08 6.12 0.48
N ILE A 326 -18.48 5.34 1.39
CA ILE A 326 -17.09 4.89 1.26
C ILE A 326 -16.91 3.94 0.07
N TRP A 327 -17.86 3.02 -0.15
CA TRP A 327 -17.82 2.15 -1.33
C TRP A 327 -17.86 2.92 -2.64
N GLN A 328 -18.66 3.99 -2.72
CA GLN A 328 -18.67 4.88 -3.87
C GLN A 328 -17.34 5.62 -4.03
N ALA A 329 -16.74 6.11 -2.95
CA ALA A 329 -15.43 6.75 -3.00
C ALA A 329 -14.33 5.77 -3.45
N GLN A 330 -14.39 4.52 -2.99
CA GLN A 330 -13.49 3.43 -3.40
C GLN A 330 -13.71 3.06 -4.87
N LEU A 331 -14.95 2.93 -5.33
CA LEU A 331 -15.26 2.72 -6.75
C LEU A 331 -14.71 3.87 -7.62
N SER A 332 -14.95 5.12 -7.22
CA SER A 332 -14.48 6.31 -7.96
C SER A 332 -12.96 6.46 -7.96
N THR A 333 -12.27 5.83 -6.99
CA THR A 333 -10.79 5.77 -6.97
C THR A 333 -10.23 5.08 -8.23
N LEU A 334 -11.01 4.21 -8.89
CA LEU A 334 -10.61 3.57 -10.15
C LEU A 334 -10.44 4.56 -11.33
N ASP A 335 -10.95 5.78 -11.22
CA ASP A 335 -10.71 6.84 -12.22
C ASP A 335 -9.27 7.33 -12.20
N ILE A 336 -8.53 7.06 -11.12
CA ILE A 336 -7.09 7.35 -11.04
C ILE A 336 -6.34 6.25 -11.83
N PRO A 337 -5.53 6.60 -12.84
CA PRO A 337 -4.79 5.62 -13.63
C PRO A 337 -3.89 4.71 -12.77
N TYR A 338 -3.62 3.49 -13.24
CA TYR A 338 -2.80 2.47 -12.56
C TYR A 338 -3.32 2.10 -11.15
N THR A 339 -4.64 2.06 -11.01
CA THR A 339 -5.31 1.57 -9.80
C THR A 339 -6.16 0.34 -10.12
N GLY A 340 -6.55 -0.37 -9.06
CA GLY A 340 -7.32 -1.60 -9.13
C GLY A 340 -7.98 -1.87 -7.79
N MET A 341 -9.14 -2.54 -7.81
CA MET A 341 -9.99 -2.71 -6.65
C MET A 341 -10.44 -4.16 -6.49
N ALA A 342 -10.15 -4.75 -5.33
CA ALA A 342 -10.77 -6.00 -4.90
C ALA A 342 -12.10 -5.69 -4.21
N VAL A 343 -13.21 -6.12 -4.81
CA VAL A 343 -14.55 -6.06 -4.19
C VAL A 343 -14.66 -7.19 -3.15
N THR A 344 -15.32 -6.97 -2.01
CA THR A 344 -15.41 -7.96 -0.92
C THR A 344 -16.82 -8.16 -0.35
N THR A 345 -17.85 -7.62 -1.02
CA THR A 345 -19.24 -7.65 -0.54
C THR A 345 -19.86 -9.04 -0.43
N ASP A 346 -19.26 -10.03 -1.07
CA ASP A 346 -19.68 -11.44 -1.08
C ASP A 346 -18.92 -12.32 -0.05
N ILE A 347 -17.87 -11.79 0.56
CA ILE A 347 -16.99 -12.51 1.50
C ILE A 347 -16.87 -11.77 2.85
N GLY A 348 -17.84 -10.89 3.13
CA GLY A 348 -17.95 -10.12 4.36
C GLY A 348 -18.49 -10.92 5.54
N ASN A 349 -18.71 -10.21 6.64
CA ASN A 349 -19.48 -10.69 7.79
C ASN A 349 -20.10 -9.46 8.46
N THR A 350 -21.41 -9.32 8.39
CA THR A 350 -22.09 -8.13 8.94
C THR A 350 -21.94 -7.98 10.46
N ARG A 351 -21.50 -9.03 11.16
CA ARG A 351 -21.25 -9.06 12.61
C ARG A 351 -19.76 -9.00 13.00
N ASP A 352 -18.86 -9.10 12.04
CA ASP A 352 -17.40 -9.04 12.28
C ASP A 352 -16.73 -8.19 11.19
N ILE A 353 -16.20 -7.03 11.62
CA ILE A 353 -15.53 -6.07 10.75
C ILE A 353 -14.25 -6.64 10.09
N HIS A 354 -13.77 -7.79 10.57
CA HIS A 354 -12.58 -8.47 10.07
C HIS A 354 -12.93 -9.79 9.35
N PRO A 355 -13.39 -9.74 8.08
CA PRO A 355 -13.74 -10.94 7.35
C PRO A 355 -12.53 -11.86 7.21
N LYS A 356 -12.71 -13.15 7.53
CA LYS A 356 -11.60 -14.12 7.61
C LYS A 356 -11.11 -14.61 6.25
N ASN A 357 -11.91 -14.51 5.19
CA ASN A 357 -11.54 -14.94 3.84
C ASN A 357 -10.54 -13.98 3.18
N LYS A 358 -9.33 -13.92 3.72
CA LYS A 358 -8.24 -13.12 3.17
C LYS A 358 -7.64 -13.74 1.91
N GLN A 359 -7.88 -15.03 1.68
CA GLN A 359 -7.50 -15.74 0.47
C GLN A 359 -8.08 -15.05 -0.77
N GLU A 360 -9.39 -14.82 -0.80
CA GLU A 360 -10.05 -14.17 -1.93
C GLU A 360 -9.63 -12.70 -2.08
N VAL A 361 -9.40 -11.99 -0.98
CA VAL A 361 -8.89 -10.60 -1.03
C VAL A 361 -7.52 -10.57 -1.72
N GLY A 362 -6.58 -11.39 -1.27
CA GLY A 362 -5.24 -11.47 -1.86
C GLY A 362 -5.26 -11.92 -3.32
N ARG A 363 -6.07 -12.96 -3.64
CA ARG A 363 -6.26 -13.44 -5.01
C ARG A 363 -6.79 -12.33 -5.93
N ARG A 364 -7.86 -11.63 -5.53
CA ARG A 364 -8.49 -10.58 -6.36
C ARG A 364 -7.52 -9.43 -6.64
N LEU A 365 -6.70 -9.03 -5.67
CA LEU A 365 -5.63 -8.06 -5.89
C LEU A 365 -4.56 -8.60 -6.86
N ALA A 366 -4.20 -9.88 -6.77
CA ALA A 366 -3.24 -10.50 -7.67
C ALA A 366 -3.74 -10.60 -9.13
N LEU A 367 -5.05 -10.80 -9.34
CA LEU A 367 -5.63 -10.77 -10.69
C LEU A 367 -5.42 -9.40 -11.37
N TRP A 368 -5.59 -8.31 -10.63
CA TRP A 368 -5.30 -6.96 -11.13
C TRP A 368 -3.84 -6.84 -11.54
N ALA A 369 -2.91 -7.22 -10.66
CA ALA A 369 -1.48 -7.17 -10.94
C ALA A 369 -1.12 -7.98 -12.19
N LEU A 370 -1.56 -9.24 -12.27
CA LEU A 370 -1.28 -10.13 -13.39
C LEU A 370 -1.73 -9.54 -14.74
N ASN A 371 -2.94 -8.98 -14.81
CA ASN A 371 -3.46 -8.42 -16.05
C ASN A 371 -2.82 -7.07 -16.42
N LYS A 372 -2.66 -6.19 -15.43
CA LYS A 372 -2.26 -4.79 -15.64
C LYS A 372 -0.76 -4.59 -15.72
N ASP A 373 0.00 -5.34 -14.93
CA ASP A 373 1.44 -5.13 -14.79
C ASP A 373 2.27 -6.24 -15.47
N TYR A 374 1.73 -7.45 -15.59
CA TYR A 374 2.48 -8.62 -16.08
C TYR A 374 1.96 -9.20 -17.40
N GLY A 375 1.12 -8.47 -18.12
CA GLY A 375 0.71 -8.83 -19.49
C GLY A 375 -0.20 -10.05 -19.62
N LYS A 376 -0.73 -10.62 -18.53
CA LYS A 376 -1.67 -11.75 -18.55
C LYS A 376 -3.08 -11.29 -18.94
N LYS A 377 -3.26 -10.92 -20.21
CA LYS A 377 -4.49 -10.25 -20.73
C LYS A 377 -5.74 -11.13 -20.69
N GLU A 378 -5.56 -12.44 -20.69
CA GLU A 378 -6.59 -13.46 -20.56
C GLU A 378 -7.27 -13.43 -19.18
N ILE A 379 -6.50 -13.14 -18.12
CA ILE A 379 -6.98 -13.13 -16.74
C ILE A 379 -8.02 -12.03 -16.55
N LYS A 380 -9.22 -12.43 -16.12
CA LYS A 380 -10.25 -11.50 -15.70
C LYS A 380 -9.95 -11.04 -14.28
N TYR A 381 -9.89 -9.73 -14.11
CA TYR A 381 -9.34 -9.12 -12.89
C TYR A 381 -10.36 -8.34 -12.05
N SER A 382 -11.59 -8.20 -12.54
CA SER A 382 -12.65 -7.50 -11.80
C SER A 382 -14.01 -8.12 -12.11
N GLY A 383 -14.92 -8.00 -11.15
CA GLY A 383 -16.34 -8.22 -11.36
C GLY A 383 -17.00 -7.00 -12.01
N PRO A 384 -18.32 -7.01 -12.20
CA PRO A 384 -19.02 -5.91 -12.86
C PRO A 384 -18.81 -4.56 -12.16
N LEU A 385 -18.35 -3.55 -12.91
CA LEU A 385 -18.22 -2.17 -12.42
C LEU A 385 -19.19 -1.28 -13.19
N PHE A 386 -19.94 -0.42 -12.47
CA PHE A 386 -20.92 0.46 -13.08
C PHE A 386 -20.31 1.28 -14.21
N LYS A 387 -21.02 1.35 -15.35
CA LYS A 387 -20.61 2.14 -16.52
C LYS A 387 -21.63 3.22 -16.88
N SER A 388 -22.92 2.88 -16.87
CA SER A 388 -23.98 3.82 -17.22
C SER A 388 -25.35 3.30 -16.82
N ALA A 389 -26.30 4.19 -16.56
CA ALA A 389 -27.72 3.88 -16.47
C ALA A 389 -28.50 4.62 -17.55
N LYS A 390 -29.53 3.99 -18.12
CA LYS A 390 -30.52 4.62 -19.00
C LYS A 390 -31.91 4.49 -18.40
N PHE A 391 -32.72 5.54 -18.51
CA PHE A 391 -34.08 5.60 -17.96
C PHE A 391 -35.09 5.82 -19.10
N PRO A 392 -35.56 4.76 -19.76
CA PRO A 392 -36.44 4.86 -20.93
C PRO A 392 -37.90 5.18 -20.53
N SER A 393 -38.10 6.24 -19.75
CA SER A 393 -39.39 6.60 -19.12
C SER A 393 -40.54 6.81 -20.11
N LEU A 394 -40.24 7.19 -21.36
CA LEU A 394 -41.22 7.37 -22.43
C LEU A 394 -41.74 6.05 -23.02
N ILE A 395 -40.97 4.95 -22.93
CA ILE A 395 -41.27 3.66 -23.59
C ILE A 395 -41.55 2.56 -22.56
N LYS A 396 -40.92 2.63 -21.37
CA LYS A 396 -41.09 1.68 -20.26
C LYS A 396 -41.06 2.43 -18.92
N LYS A 397 -42.23 2.84 -18.43
CA LYS A 397 -42.38 3.50 -17.12
C LYS A 397 -41.75 2.64 -16.00
N GLY A 398 -41.17 3.28 -14.99
CA GLY A 398 -40.58 2.60 -13.83
C GLY A 398 -39.38 1.68 -14.11
N THR A 399 -38.71 1.87 -15.24
CA THR A 399 -37.58 1.03 -15.66
C THR A 399 -36.27 1.81 -15.70
N ALA A 400 -35.18 1.19 -15.26
CA ALA A 400 -33.81 1.61 -15.56
C ALA A 400 -33.01 0.45 -16.18
N ILE A 401 -32.07 0.75 -17.08
CA ILE A 401 -31.16 -0.22 -17.70
C ILE A 401 -29.74 0.13 -17.28
N VAL A 402 -29.13 -0.73 -16.48
CA VAL A 402 -27.78 -0.56 -15.96
C VAL A 402 -26.79 -1.40 -16.78
N ARG A 403 -25.70 -0.77 -17.19
CA ARG A 403 -24.59 -1.39 -17.91
C ARG A 403 -23.34 -1.36 -17.07
N PHE A 404 -22.53 -2.38 -17.26
CA PHE A 404 -21.29 -2.57 -16.53
C PHE A 404 -20.11 -2.73 -17.50
N SER A 405 -18.92 -2.35 -17.06
CA SER A 405 -17.70 -3.00 -17.54
C SER A 405 -17.53 -4.35 -16.84
N HIS A 406 -16.66 -5.23 -17.34
CA HIS A 406 -16.44 -6.56 -16.73
C HIS A 406 -17.70 -7.45 -16.61
N SER A 407 -18.62 -7.30 -17.56
CA SER A 407 -19.99 -7.83 -17.50
C SER A 407 -20.22 -9.13 -18.26
N LYS A 408 -19.18 -9.79 -18.78
CA LYS A 408 -19.38 -11.02 -19.56
C LYS A 408 -19.90 -12.12 -18.63
N GLY A 409 -21.01 -12.75 -19.01
CA GLY A 409 -21.59 -13.88 -18.27
C GLY A 409 -22.21 -13.49 -16.92
N LEU A 410 -22.87 -12.33 -16.84
CA LEU A 410 -23.59 -11.94 -15.61
C LEU A 410 -24.51 -13.06 -15.13
N LYS A 411 -24.47 -13.33 -13.82
CA LYS A 411 -25.33 -14.30 -13.14
C LYS A 411 -25.50 -13.92 -11.67
N SER A 412 -26.43 -14.57 -10.98
CA SER A 412 -26.42 -14.58 -9.52
C SER A 412 -25.44 -15.63 -9.00
N SER A 413 -24.72 -15.33 -7.92
CA SER A 413 -23.76 -16.25 -7.30
C SER A 413 -24.42 -17.48 -6.68
N ASN A 414 -25.73 -17.42 -6.44
CA ASN A 414 -26.50 -18.43 -5.70
C ASN A 414 -27.73 -18.94 -6.45
N ASN A 415 -27.85 -18.66 -7.75
CA ASN A 415 -29.00 -19.02 -8.59
C ASN A 415 -30.36 -18.49 -8.09
N LYS A 416 -30.37 -17.49 -7.19
CA LYS A 416 -31.59 -16.79 -6.73
C LYS A 416 -31.81 -15.49 -7.50
N PRO A 417 -33.00 -14.86 -7.41
CA PRO A 417 -33.22 -13.52 -7.95
C PRO A 417 -32.17 -12.52 -7.48
N LEU A 418 -31.89 -11.51 -8.30
CA LEU A 418 -30.92 -10.47 -7.95
C LEU A 418 -31.42 -9.61 -6.78
N THR A 419 -30.55 -9.32 -5.83
CA THR A 419 -30.87 -8.60 -4.58
C THR A 419 -30.22 -7.21 -4.51
N HIS A 420 -30.68 -6.40 -3.54
CA HIS A 420 -30.11 -5.08 -3.20
C HIS A 420 -30.14 -4.04 -4.33
N TRP A 421 -31.25 -4.01 -5.07
CA TRP A 421 -31.49 -3.01 -6.10
C TRP A 421 -32.53 -2.01 -5.65
N GLU A 422 -32.26 -0.73 -5.86
CA GLU A 422 -33.16 0.35 -5.52
C GLU A 422 -33.24 1.36 -6.67
N ILE A 423 -34.41 1.97 -6.84
CA ILE A 423 -34.68 2.98 -7.87
C ILE A 423 -35.45 4.15 -7.25
N ALA A 424 -35.16 5.38 -7.68
CA ALA A 424 -35.79 6.59 -7.19
C ALA A 424 -36.18 7.53 -8.33
N GLY A 425 -37.19 8.37 -8.09
CA GLY A 425 -37.57 9.49 -8.95
C GLY A 425 -36.70 10.73 -8.70
N GLU A 426 -37.19 11.90 -9.10
CA GLU A 426 -36.49 13.17 -8.85
C GLU A 426 -36.47 13.56 -7.36
N ASP A 427 -37.39 13.00 -6.57
CA ASP A 427 -37.50 13.21 -5.14
C ASP A 427 -36.39 12.52 -4.32
N GLY A 428 -35.57 11.68 -4.96
CA GLY A 428 -34.49 10.95 -4.30
C GLY A 428 -34.97 9.86 -3.33
N LYS A 429 -36.26 9.53 -3.31
CA LYS A 429 -36.81 8.49 -2.41
C LYS A 429 -36.63 7.11 -3.02
N PHE A 430 -35.56 6.43 -2.61
CA PHE A 430 -35.23 5.10 -3.08
C PHE A 430 -36.25 4.05 -2.62
N SER A 431 -36.69 3.23 -3.56
CA SER A 431 -37.58 2.08 -3.34
C SER A 431 -36.93 0.81 -3.89
N ALA A 432 -37.08 -0.31 -3.18
CA ALA A 432 -36.61 -1.62 -3.63
C ALA A 432 -37.16 -1.95 -5.03
N ALA A 433 -36.33 -2.55 -5.88
CA ALA A 433 -36.67 -2.83 -7.27
C ALA A 433 -36.32 -4.27 -7.67
N GLN A 434 -37.12 -4.83 -8.56
CA GLN A 434 -36.80 -6.11 -9.20
C GLN A 434 -35.69 -5.90 -10.23
N ALA A 435 -34.79 -6.87 -10.35
CA ALA A 435 -33.65 -6.81 -11.27
C ALA A 435 -33.56 -8.09 -12.10
N THR A 436 -33.41 -7.94 -13.42
CA THR A 436 -33.31 -9.07 -14.36
C THR A 436 -32.12 -8.86 -15.31
N ILE A 437 -31.34 -9.91 -15.51
CA ILE A 437 -30.20 -9.89 -16.44
C ILE A 437 -30.73 -9.99 -17.88
N LYS A 438 -30.26 -9.10 -18.75
CA LYS A 438 -30.51 -9.13 -20.20
C LYS A 438 -29.18 -8.93 -20.93
N GLY A 439 -28.58 -10.04 -21.37
CA GLY A 439 -27.24 -10.08 -21.93
C GLY A 439 -26.21 -9.54 -20.91
N ASN A 440 -25.52 -8.47 -21.27
CA ASN A 440 -24.50 -7.82 -20.45
C ASN A 440 -25.03 -6.62 -19.62
N SER A 441 -26.35 -6.49 -19.50
CA SER A 441 -27.01 -5.41 -18.76
C SER A 441 -27.96 -5.97 -17.71
N VAL A 442 -28.31 -5.15 -16.72
CA VAL A 442 -29.36 -5.45 -15.75
C VAL A 442 -30.50 -4.47 -15.93
N VAL A 443 -31.71 -4.98 -16.11
CA VAL A 443 -32.95 -4.20 -16.19
C VAL A 443 -33.58 -4.16 -14.80
N ILE A 444 -33.77 -2.95 -14.29
CA ILE A 444 -34.33 -2.65 -12.98
C ILE A 444 -35.76 -2.15 -13.17
N LYS A 445 -36.70 -2.67 -12.37
CA LYS A 445 -38.12 -2.33 -12.48
C LYS A 445 -38.75 -2.11 -11.10
N ASN A 446 -39.48 -1.01 -10.97
CA ASN A 446 -40.41 -0.76 -9.87
C ASN A 446 -41.65 -0.04 -10.43
N ASP A 447 -42.84 -0.61 -10.23
CA ASP A 447 -44.07 -0.09 -10.83
C ASP A 447 -44.61 1.16 -10.11
N THR A 448 -44.15 1.46 -8.89
CA THR A 448 -44.55 2.63 -8.11
C THR A 448 -43.76 3.88 -8.53
N VAL A 449 -42.46 3.75 -8.80
CA VAL A 449 -41.59 4.87 -9.24
C VAL A 449 -41.83 5.17 -10.73
N LYS A 450 -42.84 5.97 -11.07
CA LYS A 450 -43.24 6.16 -12.48
C LYS A 450 -42.19 6.81 -13.38
N LYS A 451 -41.42 7.77 -12.86
CA LYS A 451 -40.40 8.54 -13.59
C LYS A 451 -39.03 8.39 -12.91
N PRO A 452 -38.36 7.24 -13.08
CA PRO A 452 -37.10 6.99 -12.39
C PRO A 452 -35.98 7.87 -12.95
N LYS A 453 -35.11 8.35 -12.06
CA LYS A 453 -33.95 9.20 -12.36
C LYS A 453 -32.66 8.67 -11.74
N PHE A 454 -32.77 7.91 -10.66
CA PHE A 454 -31.61 7.34 -9.97
C PHE A 454 -31.78 5.84 -9.73
N VAL A 455 -30.66 5.14 -9.69
CA VAL A 455 -30.57 3.72 -9.34
C VAL A 455 -29.37 3.51 -8.40
N ARG A 456 -29.55 2.61 -7.44
CA ARG A 456 -28.54 2.17 -6.49
C ARG A 456 -28.47 0.65 -6.45
N PHE A 457 -27.27 0.15 -6.19
CA PHE A 457 -26.99 -1.28 -6.03
C PHE A 457 -26.11 -1.49 -4.81
N GLY A 458 -26.52 -2.38 -3.91
CA GLY A 458 -25.76 -2.73 -2.71
C GLY A 458 -25.51 -1.53 -1.79
N TYR A 459 -26.40 -0.54 -1.74
CA TYR A 459 -26.14 0.75 -1.08
C TYR A 459 -26.56 0.77 0.39
N ASN A 460 -26.06 -0.19 1.18
CA ASN A 460 -26.32 -0.30 2.62
C ASN A 460 -25.15 -1.04 3.31
N GLN A 461 -24.77 -0.66 4.52
CA GLN A 461 -23.63 -1.25 5.24
C GLN A 461 -23.74 -2.77 5.46
N GLU A 462 -24.95 -3.33 5.47
CA GLU A 462 -25.22 -4.77 5.62
C GLU A 462 -25.46 -5.47 4.27
N ALA A 463 -25.21 -4.80 3.14
CA ALA A 463 -25.53 -5.33 1.82
C ALA A 463 -24.58 -6.45 1.38
N GLU A 464 -25.13 -7.65 1.20
CA GLU A 464 -24.45 -8.83 0.64
C GLU A 464 -25.10 -9.22 -0.70
N PRO A 465 -24.89 -8.42 -1.77
CA PRO A 465 -25.53 -8.65 -3.05
C PRO A 465 -24.97 -9.86 -3.80
N ASN A 466 -25.80 -10.48 -4.63
CA ASN A 466 -25.46 -11.72 -5.33
C ASN A 466 -25.09 -11.56 -6.83
N LEU A 467 -24.97 -10.34 -7.36
CA LEU A 467 -24.58 -10.16 -8.77
C LEU A 467 -23.08 -10.40 -8.96
N VAL A 468 -22.73 -11.34 -9.86
CA VAL A 468 -21.36 -11.65 -10.26
C VAL A 468 -21.24 -11.70 -11.80
N ASN A 469 -20.02 -11.68 -12.33
CA ASN A 469 -19.77 -12.02 -13.73
C ASN A 469 -19.55 -13.54 -13.94
N GLY A 470 -19.20 -13.95 -15.16
CA GLY A 470 -19.03 -15.35 -15.52
C GLY A 470 -17.97 -16.08 -14.68
N GLU A 471 -16.96 -15.33 -14.21
CA GLU A 471 -15.85 -15.81 -13.38
C GLU A 471 -16.20 -15.88 -11.89
N GLY A 472 -17.42 -15.49 -11.51
CA GLY A 472 -17.85 -15.43 -10.12
C GLY A 472 -17.30 -14.22 -9.35
N LEU A 473 -16.71 -13.21 -10.03
CA LEU A 473 -16.26 -11.99 -9.37
C LEU A 473 -17.45 -11.04 -9.11
N PRO A 474 -17.61 -10.50 -7.89
CA PRO A 474 -18.78 -9.71 -7.48
C PRO A 474 -18.81 -8.32 -8.10
N ALA A 475 -20.02 -7.84 -8.33
CA ALA A 475 -20.27 -6.47 -8.74
C ALA A 475 -19.99 -5.50 -7.58
N SER A 476 -19.36 -4.36 -7.88
CA SER A 476 -19.18 -3.28 -6.89
C SER A 476 -20.52 -2.58 -6.62
N PRO A 477 -20.85 -2.26 -5.35
CA PRO A 477 -21.89 -1.29 -5.02
C PRO A 477 -21.68 0.04 -5.73
N PHE A 478 -22.78 0.74 -6.03
CA PHE A 478 -22.75 2.07 -6.63
C PHE A 478 -24.08 2.82 -6.41
N THR A 479 -24.05 4.14 -6.62
CA THR A 479 -25.22 4.99 -6.83
C THR A 479 -25.06 5.83 -8.10
N THR A 480 -26.16 6.14 -8.77
CA THR A 480 -26.17 7.15 -9.87
C THR A 480 -26.60 8.54 -9.40
N GLU A 481 -27.07 8.65 -8.15
CA GLU A 481 -27.29 9.96 -7.54
C GLU A 481 -25.93 10.61 -7.25
N LYS A 482 -25.84 11.92 -7.50
CA LYS A 482 -24.64 12.70 -7.18
C LYS A 482 -24.50 12.84 -5.68
N ILE A 483 -23.49 12.19 -5.09
CA ILE A 483 -23.12 12.38 -3.68
C ILE A 483 -22.21 13.61 -3.59
N LYS A 484 -22.42 14.42 -2.55
CA LYS A 484 -21.59 15.59 -2.23
C LYS A 484 -20.33 15.20 -1.46
#